data_AF-A0A819I0V0-F1
#
_entry.id   AF-A0A819I0V0-F1
#
_cell.length_a   1.000
_cell.length_b   1.000
_cell.length_c   1.000
_cell.angle_alpha   90.00
_cell.angle_beta   90.00
_cell.angle_gamma   90.00
#
_symmetry.space_group_name_H-M   'P 1'
#
loop_
_entity.id
_entity.type
_entity.pdbx_description
1 polymer ?
#
loop_
_entity_poly.entity_id
_entity_poly.type
_entity_poly.pdbx_seq_one_letter_code
_entity_poly.pdbx_strand_id
1 'polypeptide(L)'
;MGIRRRGLIKYLFLIPTLWFIAIILFSLRTDSISQSKDDIQINVVDKTDVPSLVDRIIGVLPFKHNADNDHPPEERAKALEQAREMKAQVQVAAPEAKKEHNDPKTGGPGEMGNAVRIDKDKLSKEERKKYDDGWKNNAFNQYVSDMISLRRSLADIRDQECKKVDLHPNLPDASVIIIFHNEARSTLLRTVYSVLDRSPAHLLKEVILVDDFSDKGALSVNHLKKPLDDDIKSLINVRILRTGKREGLIRARLKGAYDAKGKVLIFLDSHCECAEGWLEPLLDPIARNPKVAVVPLIEIIDDSTFQLTGTSIQNIQVGGFDWNLIFNWHVTPEKEMKRRQKKTDPIRSPTMAGGLFAIDREWFDQLGMYDPGMEIWGGENLELSFKVWQCGGELLCAPCSHVGHVFRKRSPYEWPKNINVVKKNTVRLAEVWLDDYKKYYYERIANDLGDFGDVSDRLKIRERLKCKSFKWFLENVYPEQFVPGESLYFGEIRSRGKTNICVDSQEIDDGDKPIIGYPCHGQAGNQYFLMSKTFEIRREDKCLDYAGGQSGLGQPKKVVSFSCHSMQGNQMWAYENDMLRHASGFCMELSSKNDKDVYMSNCEPNNQYQKWFWKKRINNSTHS
;
A
#
# COMPACT_ATOMS: atom_id res chain seq x y z
N MET A 1 -46.43 -35.13 -91.05
CA MET A 1 -46.74 -35.84 -89.78
C MET A 1 -45.70 -35.39 -88.78
N GLY A 2 -46.05 -34.54 -87.81
CA GLY A 2 -46.24 -34.97 -86.41
C GLY A 2 -44.89 -34.93 -85.65
N ILE A 3 -44.69 -34.55 -84.39
CA ILE A 3 -45.52 -34.27 -83.21
C ILE A 3 -44.58 -33.54 -82.22
N ARG A 4 -45.15 -32.61 -81.45
CA ARG A 4 -44.74 -32.05 -80.14
C ARG A 4 -43.39 -32.47 -79.50
N ARG A 5 -42.60 -31.45 -79.16
CA ARG A 5 -41.99 -31.30 -77.81
C ARG A 5 -42.05 -29.83 -77.37
N ARG A 6 -43.04 -29.48 -76.54
CA ARG A 6 -43.03 -28.27 -75.69
C ARG A 6 -43.35 -28.70 -74.27
N GLY A 7 -42.29 -28.88 -73.49
CA GLY A 7 -42.29 -29.08 -72.05
C GLY A 7 -40.88 -28.76 -71.56
N LEU A 8 -40.77 -28.06 -70.43
CA LEU A 8 -39.52 -27.66 -69.74
C LEU A 8 -38.81 -26.35 -70.15
N ILE A 9 -39.55 -25.25 -70.40
CA ILE A 9 -38.95 -23.88 -70.29
C ILE A 9 -39.85 -22.96 -69.47
N LYS A 10 -40.45 -23.48 -68.39
CA LYS A 10 -41.12 -22.65 -67.37
C LYS A 10 -40.60 -22.84 -65.95
N TYR A 11 -39.70 -23.80 -65.72
CA TYR A 11 -39.11 -24.04 -64.39
C TYR A 11 -37.63 -23.65 -64.27
N LEU A 12 -36.96 -23.27 -65.36
CA LEU A 12 -35.55 -22.87 -65.30
C LEU A 12 -35.32 -21.49 -64.67
N PHE A 13 -36.35 -20.64 -64.60
CA PHE A 13 -36.25 -19.30 -64.00
C PHE A 13 -36.99 -19.15 -62.68
N LEU A 14 -37.85 -20.10 -62.30
CA LEU A 14 -38.61 -20.07 -61.05
C LEU A 14 -37.80 -20.59 -59.86
N ILE A 15 -36.92 -21.57 -60.08
CA ILE A 15 -36.09 -22.13 -59.00
C ILE A 15 -34.99 -21.14 -58.57
N PRO A 16 -34.23 -20.48 -59.47
CA PRO A 16 -33.24 -19.49 -59.05
C PRO A 16 -33.87 -18.26 -58.39
N THR A 17 -35.04 -17.80 -58.85
CA THR A 17 -35.73 -16.65 -58.25
C THR A 17 -36.34 -16.97 -56.90
N LEU A 18 -36.91 -18.17 -56.69
CA LEU A 18 -37.34 -18.61 -55.37
C LEU A 18 -36.16 -18.83 -54.41
N TRP A 19 -35.01 -19.28 -54.91
CA TRP A 19 -33.79 -19.41 -54.11
C TRP A 19 -33.19 -18.02 -53.77
N PHE A 20 -33.25 -17.06 -54.68
CA PHE A 20 -32.82 -15.68 -54.44
C PHE A 20 -33.77 -14.95 -53.50
N ILE A 21 -35.09 -15.17 -53.60
CA ILE A 21 -36.08 -14.65 -52.64
C ILE A 21 -35.94 -15.36 -51.30
N ALA A 22 -35.62 -16.66 -51.25
CA ALA A 22 -35.33 -17.35 -50.00
C ALA A 22 -34.03 -16.84 -49.36
N ILE A 23 -32.96 -16.56 -50.13
CA ILE A 23 -31.75 -15.90 -49.61
C ILE A 23 -32.04 -14.49 -49.16
N ILE A 24 -32.81 -13.70 -49.91
CA ILE A 24 -33.20 -12.35 -49.49
C ILE A 24 -34.07 -12.43 -48.24
N LEU A 25 -35.00 -13.37 -48.13
CA LEU A 25 -35.81 -13.57 -46.92
C LEU A 25 -35.00 -14.19 -45.78
N PHE A 26 -33.96 -14.99 -46.02
CA PHE A 26 -33.07 -15.49 -44.96
C PHE A 26 -32.13 -14.37 -44.51
N SER A 27 -31.52 -13.62 -45.43
CA SER A 27 -30.69 -12.43 -45.15
C SER A 27 -31.50 -11.26 -44.56
N LEU A 28 -32.79 -11.13 -44.85
CA LEU A 28 -33.69 -10.15 -44.22
C LEU A 28 -34.39 -10.71 -42.96
N ARG A 29 -34.16 -11.98 -42.58
CA ARG A 29 -34.78 -12.62 -41.40
C ARG A 29 -33.79 -13.37 -40.50
N THR A 30 -32.48 -13.19 -40.69
CA THR A 30 -31.43 -13.57 -39.72
C THR A 30 -30.85 -12.41 -38.93
N ASP A 31 -31.38 -11.19 -39.07
CA ASP A 31 -31.12 -10.14 -38.09
C ASP A 31 -32.26 -10.12 -37.06
N SER A 32 -32.34 -11.19 -36.27
CA SER A 32 -32.97 -11.12 -34.97
C SER A 32 -32.31 -12.06 -33.97
N ILE A 33 -31.84 -11.44 -32.89
CA ILE A 33 -31.54 -11.99 -31.56
C ILE A 33 -30.06 -12.33 -31.33
N SER A 34 -29.24 -11.27 -31.35
CA SER A 34 -28.41 -10.96 -30.19
C SER A 34 -28.95 -9.67 -29.59
N GLN A 35 -29.61 -9.75 -28.43
CA GLN A 35 -29.95 -8.58 -27.63
C GLN A 35 -28.66 -8.01 -27.03
N SER A 36 -28.04 -7.05 -27.71
CA SER A 36 -27.21 -6.03 -27.06
C SER A 36 -27.87 -4.66 -27.26
N LYS A 37 -28.81 -4.37 -26.37
CA LYS A 37 -29.38 -3.05 -26.08
C LYS A 37 -29.22 -2.95 -24.55
N ASP A 38 -28.56 -1.97 -23.96
CA ASP A 38 -28.47 -0.56 -24.28
C ASP A 38 -27.14 -0.01 -23.72
N ASP A 39 -26.36 0.71 -24.54
CA ASP A 39 -25.43 1.75 -24.06
C ASP A 39 -25.05 2.61 -25.28
N ILE A 40 -25.72 3.76 -25.43
CA ILE A 40 -25.39 4.77 -26.44
C ILE A 40 -24.61 5.88 -25.74
N GLN A 41 -23.34 6.04 -26.09
CA GLN A 41 -22.50 7.15 -25.62
C GLN A 41 -22.70 8.39 -26.50
N ILE A 42 -22.92 9.57 -25.90
CA ILE A 42 -23.02 10.86 -26.59
C ILE A 42 -22.02 11.83 -25.96
N ASN A 43 -21.09 12.36 -26.77
CA ASN A 43 -20.20 13.45 -26.39
C ASN A 43 -20.78 14.79 -26.86
N VAL A 44 -20.90 15.77 -25.96
CA VAL A 44 -21.34 17.14 -26.29
C VAL A 44 -20.13 18.07 -26.28
N VAL A 45 -19.84 18.70 -27.41
CA VAL A 45 -18.78 19.72 -27.56
C VAL A 45 -19.41 21.13 -27.49
N ASP A 46 -18.61 22.07 -26.97
CA ASP A 46 -18.87 23.47 -26.62
C ASP A 46 -19.75 24.26 -27.63
N LYS A 47 -20.71 25.05 -27.13
CA LYS A 47 -21.76 25.76 -27.91
C LYS A 47 -21.29 27.10 -28.51
N THR A 48 -20.13 27.15 -29.15
CA THR A 48 -19.65 28.38 -29.81
C THR A 48 -19.68 28.35 -31.33
N ASP A 49 -19.99 27.22 -31.98
CA ASP A 49 -20.03 27.13 -33.44
C ASP A 49 -21.41 26.79 -34.01
N VAL A 50 -21.68 27.29 -35.22
CA VAL A 50 -22.95 27.13 -35.94
C VAL A 50 -23.17 25.65 -36.29
N PRO A 51 -24.38 25.08 -36.07
CA PRO A 51 -24.59 23.64 -36.16
C PRO A 51 -24.41 23.09 -37.59
N SER A 52 -23.71 21.97 -37.71
CA SER A 52 -23.53 21.19 -38.94
C SER A 52 -24.83 20.48 -39.34
N LEU A 53 -24.87 19.90 -40.55
CA LEU A 53 -26.02 19.14 -41.06
C LEU A 53 -26.35 17.91 -40.17
N VAL A 54 -25.37 17.38 -39.44
CA VAL A 54 -25.54 16.27 -38.48
C VAL A 54 -26.30 16.74 -37.24
N ASP A 55 -26.04 17.97 -36.77
CA ASP A 55 -26.72 18.57 -35.62
C ASP A 55 -28.20 18.88 -35.92
N ARG A 56 -28.54 19.15 -37.19
CA ARG A 56 -29.93 19.30 -37.64
C ARG A 56 -30.70 17.96 -37.68
N ILE A 57 -30.00 16.84 -37.88
CA ILE A 57 -30.59 15.50 -37.87
C ILE A 57 -30.80 15.01 -36.42
N ILE A 58 -29.88 15.34 -35.52
CA ILE A 58 -30.02 15.07 -34.08
C ILE A 58 -31.20 15.85 -33.47
N GLY A 59 -31.49 17.05 -33.99
CA GLY A 59 -32.63 17.88 -33.57
C GLY A 59 -34.04 17.34 -33.85
N VAL A 60 -34.19 16.15 -34.46
CA VAL A 60 -35.49 15.51 -34.77
C VAL A 60 -35.81 14.34 -33.82
N LEU A 61 -34.89 13.95 -32.92
CA LEU A 61 -35.10 12.90 -31.93
C LEU A 61 -35.41 13.50 -30.55
N PRO A 62 -36.57 13.20 -29.93
CA PRO A 62 -37.02 13.95 -28.76
C PRO A 62 -36.62 13.27 -27.44
N PHE A 63 -35.39 13.40 -26.94
CA PHE A 63 -35.03 12.95 -25.58
C PHE A 63 -33.76 13.66 -25.05
N LYS A 64 -33.53 13.89 -23.74
CA LYS A 64 -34.32 14.46 -22.62
C LYS A 64 -33.31 14.96 -21.56
N HIS A 65 -33.73 15.94 -20.76
CA HIS A 65 -32.94 16.60 -19.72
C HIS A 65 -32.62 15.72 -18.49
N ASN A 66 -31.40 15.83 -17.97
CA ASN A 66 -31.04 15.53 -16.58
C ASN A 66 -31.75 16.51 -15.65
N ALA A 67 -32.55 16.04 -14.71
CA ALA A 67 -33.06 16.90 -13.66
C ALA A 67 -32.05 17.00 -12.52
N ASP A 68 -30.89 17.59 -12.81
CA ASP A 68 -30.09 18.27 -11.79
C ASP A 68 -30.93 19.42 -11.20
N ASN A 69 -30.53 19.97 -10.04
CA ASN A 69 -31.35 20.86 -9.21
C ASN A 69 -31.72 22.23 -9.81
N ASP A 70 -31.67 22.40 -11.13
CA ASP A 70 -31.89 23.66 -11.85
C ASP A 70 -33.16 23.70 -12.74
N HIS A 71 -34.07 22.70 -12.71
CA HIS A 71 -35.29 22.69 -13.55
C HIS A 71 -36.65 22.88 -12.81
N PRO A 72 -37.65 23.53 -13.45
CA PRO A 72 -38.97 23.74 -12.88
C PRO A 72 -39.73 22.43 -12.56
N PRO A 73 -40.55 22.40 -11.48
CA PRO A 73 -41.17 21.17 -10.97
C PRO A 73 -42.11 20.43 -11.94
N GLU A 74 -42.77 21.15 -12.85
CA GLU A 74 -43.82 20.61 -13.73
C GLU A 74 -43.25 19.75 -14.88
N GLU A 75 -42.05 20.09 -15.37
CA GLU A 75 -41.35 19.33 -16.40
C GLU A 75 -40.72 18.05 -15.85
N ARG A 76 -40.28 18.07 -14.58
CA ARG A 76 -39.83 16.89 -13.83
C ARG A 76 -40.92 15.82 -13.73
N ALA A 77 -42.16 16.22 -13.43
CA ALA A 77 -43.28 15.29 -13.26
C ALA A 77 -43.64 14.55 -14.56
N LYS A 78 -43.75 15.26 -15.68
CA LYS A 78 -43.98 14.66 -17.00
C LYS A 78 -42.82 13.78 -17.46
N ALA A 79 -41.59 14.10 -17.05
CA ALA A 79 -40.42 13.33 -17.43
C ALA A 79 -40.34 11.96 -16.78
N LEU A 80 -40.70 11.90 -15.49
CA LEU A 80 -40.72 10.69 -14.65
C LEU A 80 -41.81 9.68 -15.06
N GLU A 81 -42.96 10.18 -15.53
CA GLU A 81 -44.08 9.35 -15.95
C GLU A 81 -43.74 8.54 -17.21
N GLN A 82 -43.13 9.18 -18.21
CA GLN A 82 -42.70 8.54 -19.46
C GLN A 82 -41.51 7.58 -19.28
N ALA A 83 -40.62 7.83 -18.32
CA ALA A 83 -39.49 6.94 -18.03
C ALA A 83 -39.95 5.62 -17.37
N ARG A 84 -41.02 5.68 -16.57
CA ARG A 84 -41.65 4.49 -15.98
C ARG A 84 -42.30 3.58 -17.01
N GLU A 85 -42.79 4.14 -18.11
CA GLU A 85 -43.45 3.37 -19.18
C GLU A 85 -42.47 2.52 -20.01
N MET A 86 -41.16 2.83 -20.02
CA MET A 86 -40.21 2.24 -21.00
C MET A 86 -39.13 1.30 -20.45
N LYS A 87 -39.01 1.08 -19.13
CA LYS A 87 -38.13 0.05 -18.48
C LYS A 87 -36.72 -0.18 -19.11
N ALA A 88 -35.84 0.83 -19.20
CA ALA A 88 -34.46 0.67 -19.68
C ALA A 88 -33.40 1.40 -18.80
N GLN A 89 -32.14 0.94 -18.82
CA GLN A 89 -30.99 1.50 -18.08
C GLN A 89 -29.99 2.16 -19.06
N VAL A 90 -29.42 3.32 -18.70
CA VAL A 90 -28.37 4.03 -19.47
C VAL A 90 -27.36 4.66 -18.50
N GLN A 91 -26.06 4.58 -18.82
CA GLN A 91 -24.95 5.14 -18.05
C GLN A 91 -24.36 6.39 -18.72
N VAL A 92 -24.19 7.48 -17.97
CA VAL A 92 -23.64 8.75 -18.47
C VAL A 92 -22.18 8.89 -18.04
N ALA A 93 -21.27 9.03 -19.00
CA ALA A 93 -19.87 9.36 -18.74
C ALA A 93 -19.72 10.87 -18.43
N ALA A 94 -18.89 11.20 -17.44
CA ALA A 94 -18.58 12.59 -17.11
C ALA A 94 -17.94 13.30 -18.32
N PRO A 95 -18.21 14.61 -18.54
CA PRO A 95 -17.46 15.38 -19.50
C PRO A 95 -15.98 15.30 -19.11
N GLU A 96 -15.10 15.01 -20.08
CA GLU A 96 -13.68 15.24 -19.88
C GLU A 96 -13.53 16.71 -19.48
N ALA A 97 -13.16 16.96 -18.21
CA ALA A 97 -12.70 18.27 -17.81
C ALA A 97 -11.61 18.65 -18.82
N LYS A 98 -11.73 19.81 -19.49
CA LYS A 98 -10.65 20.34 -20.33
C LYS A 98 -9.39 20.22 -19.49
N LYS A 99 -8.52 19.26 -19.84
CA LYS A 99 -7.22 19.11 -19.21
C LYS A 99 -6.49 20.38 -19.63
N GLU A 100 -6.57 21.43 -18.81
CA GLU A 100 -5.47 22.38 -18.69
C GLU A 100 -4.29 21.58 -18.13
N HIS A 101 -3.78 20.65 -18.95
CA HIS A 101 -2.41 20.21 -18.80
C HIS A 101 -1.62 21.50 -18.95
N ASN A 102 -0.94 21.91 -17.88
CA ASN A 102 0.34 22.53 -18.07
C ASN A 102 1.08 21.60 -19.04
N ASP A 103 1.20 22.03 -20.30
CA ASP A 103 2.04 21.34 -21.27
C ASP A 103 3.38 21.10 -20.55
N PRO A 104 3.92 19.87 -20.48
CA PRO A 104 5.21 19.62 -19.84
C PRO A 104 6.32 20.57 -20.34
N LYS A 105 6.13 21.21 -21.51
CA LYS A 105 6.98 22.25 -22.07
C LYS A 105 6.85 23.64 -21.43
N THR A 106 5.80 23.95 -20.66
CA THR A 106 5.66 25.28 -20.02
C THR A 106 6.67 25.50 -18.90
N GLY A 107 7.25 24.42 -18.35
CA GLY A 107 8.23 24.49 -17.27
C GLY A 107 7.64 25.04 -15.96
N GLY A 108 8.29 24.74 -14.85
CA GLY A 108 7.87 25.19 -13.53
C GLY A 108 8.58 24.43 -12.42
N PRO A 109 8.58 24.95 -11.17
CA PRO A 109 9.15 24.23 -10.04
C PRO A 109 8.50 22.85 -9.88
N GLY A 110 9.32 21.81 -9.87
CA GLY A 110 8.90 20.45 -9.55
C GLY A 110 8.15 19.71 -10.67
N GLU A 111 8.04 20.29 -11.87
CA GLU A 111 7.48 19.63 -13.04
C GLU A 111 8.26 18.35 -13.39
N MET A 112 7.56 17.37 -13.97
CA MET A 112 8.04 16.01 -14.21
C MET A 112 8.49 15.26 -12.94
N GLY A 113 8.11 15.74 -11.74
CA GLY A 113 8.54 15.17 -10.47
C GLY A 113 9.98 15.54 -10.08
N ASN A 114 10.58 16.55 -10.70
CA ASN A 114 11.97 16.96 -10.42
C ASN A 114 12.13 17.63 -9.05
N ALA A 115 13.36 17.60 -8.52
CA ALA A 115 13.71 18.24 -7.26
C ALA A 115 13.64 19.78 -7.34
N VAL A 116 12.97 20.41 -6.38
CA VAL A 116 13.05 21.86 -6.15
C VAL A 116 14.00 22.11 -4.98
N ARG A 117 15.15 22.75 -5.24
CA ARG A 117 16.17 23.02 -4.23
C ARG A 117 16.14 24.48 -3.81
N ILE A 118 16.06 24.72 -2.50
CA ILE A 118 16.03 26.06 -1.92
C ILE A 118 17.30 26.31 -1.13
N ASP A 119 17.99 27.39 -1.48
CA ASP A 119 19.12 27.91 -0.72
C ASP A 119 18.58 28.80 0.41
N LYS A 120 18.54 28.23 1.62
CA LYS A 120 17.94 28.87 2.80
C LYS A 120 18.60 30.20 3.17
N ASP A 121 19.88 30.38 2.84
CA ASP A 121 20.63 31.58 3.20
C ASP A 121 20.33 32.77 2.28
N LYS A 122 19.72 32.50 1.11
CA LYS A 122 19.28 33.52 0.17
C LYS A 122 17.84 33.99 0.39
N LEU A 123 17.09 33.34 1.28
CA LEU A 123 15.70 33.71 1.57
C LEU A 123 15.62 35.02 2.35
N SER A 124 14.62 35.85 2.05
CA SER A 124 14.28 37.00 2.90
C SER A 124 13.91 36.52 4.32
N LYS A 125 13.85 37.44 5.29
CA LYS A 125 13.43 37.10 6.66
C LYS A 125 12.01 36.54 6.68
N GLU A 126 11.12 37.09 5.87
CA GLU A 126 9.72 36.68 5.74
C GLU A 126 9.60 35.31 5.08
N GLU A 127 10.36 35.06 4.02
CA GLU A 127 10.38 33.76 3.32
C GLU A 127 10.98 32.67 4.19
N ARG A 128 12.08 32.96 4.88
CA ARG A 128 12.71 32.04 5.83
C ARG A 128 11.75 31.67 6.96
N LYS A 129 10.94 32.62 7.44
CA LYS A 129 9.90 32.33 8.42
C LYS A 129 8.86 31.35 7.86
N LYS A 130 8.36 31.56 6.63
CA LYS A 130 7.42 30.63 5.97
C LYS A 130 8.02 29.23 5.80
N TYR A 131 9.29 29.17 5.39
CA TYR A 131 10.05 27.93 5.28
C TYR A 131 10.12 27.18 6.62
N ASP A 132 10.54 27.87 7.69
CA ASP A 132 10.70 27.28 9.01
C ASP A 132 9.35 26.88 9.64
N ASP A 133 8.31 27.70 9.48
CA ASP A 133 6.95 27.40 9.93
C ASP A 133 6.37 26.18 9.19
N GLY A 134 6.63 26.05 7.88
CA GLY A 134 6.22 24.89 7.08
C GLY A 134 6.77 23.56 7.62
N TRP A 135 8.08 23.52 7.89
CA TRP A 135 8.73 22.36 8.50
C TRP A 135 8.22 22.09 9.92
N LYS A 136 8.04 23.14 10.73
CA LYS A 136 7.52 23.02 12.10
C LYS A 136 6.11 22.43 12.11
N ASN A 137 5.24 22.90 11.22
CA ASN A 137 3.82 22.58 11.25
C ASN A 137 3.48 21.25 10.58
N ASN A 138 4.23 20.84 9.55
CA ASN A 138 3.88 19.68 8.72
C ASN A 138 4.96 18.59 8.67
N ALA A 139 6.16 18.85 9.20
CA ALA A 139 7.31 17.94 9.14
C ALA A 139 7.79 17.59 7.72
N PHE A 140 7.52 18.49 6.76
CA PHE A 140 8.10 18.53 5.42
C PHE A 140 8.20 20.00 4.96
N ASN A 141 8.88 20.24 3.85
CA ASN A 141 9.10 21.56 3.28
C ASN A 141 7.83 22.10 2.58
N GLN A 142 6.87 22.60 3.36
CA GLN A 142 5.66 23.22 2.81
C GLN A 142 5.98 24.40 1.87
N TYR A 143 7.02 25.19 2.16
CA TYR A 143 7.41 26.30 1.29
C TYR A 143 7.71 25.83 -0.15
N VAL A 144 8.45 24.72 -0.30
CA VAL A 144 8.64 24.06 -1.60
C VAL A 144 7.33 23.56 -2.18
N SER A 145 6.50 22.87 -1.39
CA SER A 145 5.20 22.40 -1.87
C SER A 145 4.34 23.55 -2.41
N ASP A 146 4.30 24.70 -1.74
CA ASP A 146 3.46 25.83 -2.13
C ASP A 146 3.93 26.51 -3.44
N MET A 147 5.19 26.28 -3.88
CA MET A 147 5.72 26.73 -5.17
C MET A 147 5.42 25.77 -6.32
N ILE A 148 5.11 24.51 -6.02
CA ILE A 148 4.87 23.46 -7.01
C ILE A 148 3.39 23.47 -7.40
N SER A 149 3.11 23.40 -8.71
CA SER A 149 1.74 23.32 -9.23
C SER A 149 0.93 22.21 -8.55
N LEU A 150 -0.34 22.49 -8.27
CA LEU A 150 -1.28 21.48 -7.76
C LEU A 150 -1.58 20.39 -8.81
N ARG A 151 -1.32 20.69 -10.09
CA ARG A 151 -1.50 19.79 -11.24
C ARG A 151 -0.18 19.53 -11.97
N ARG A 152 0.95 19.53 -11.24
CA ARG A 152 2.28 19.29 -11.86
C ARG A 152 2.29 17.98 -12.64
N SER A 153 3.00 17.96 -13.76
CA SER A 153 3.29 16.74 -14.51
C SER A 153 4.22 15.81 -13.72
N LEU A 154 4.13 14.51 -13.99
CA LEU A 154 5.04 13.50 -13.46
C LEU A 154 5.62 12.71 -14.63
N ALA A 155 6.88 12.29 -14.52
CA ALA A 155 7.43 11.30 -15.44
C ALA A 155 6.68 9.97 -15.30
N ASP A 156 6.47 9.26 -16.41
CA ASP A 156 5.92 7.91 -16.39
C ASP A 156 7.00 6.93 -15.92
N ILE A 157 7.05 6.72 -14.60
CA ILE A 157 8.01 5.88 -13.88
C ILE A 157 7.74 4.37 -14.01
N ARG A 158 6.65 3.97 -14.67
CA ARG A 158 6.34 2.55 -14.87
C ARG A 158 7.35 1.91 -15.80
N ASP A 159 7.77 0.70 -15.43
CA ASP A 159 8.54 -0.18 -16.31
C ASP A 159 7.80 -0.43 -17.65
N GLN A 160 8.54 -0.65 -18.74
CA GLN A 160 7.97 -0.79 -20.10
C GLN A 160 6.96 -1.94 -20.21
N GLU A 161 7.16 -3.01 -19.45
CA GLU A 161 6.24 -4.15 -19.40
C GLU A 161 4.88 -3.77 -18.77
N CYS A 162 4.89 -2.88 -17.77
CA CYS A 162 3.69 -2.39 -17.09
C CYS A 162 2.77 -1.58 -18.02
N LYS A 163 3.32 -0.96 -19.07
CA LYS A 163 2.55 -0.17 -20.05
C LYS A 163 1.75 -1.05 -21.03
N LYS A 164 1.99 -2.36 -21.02
CA LYS A 164 1.40 -3.35 -21.96
C LYS A 164 0.72 -4.51 -21.22
N VAL A 165 0.39 -4.33 -19.94
CA VAL A 165 -0.28 -5.36 -19.14
C VAL A 165 -1.68 -5.60 -19.66
N ASP A 166 -2.05 -6.87 -19.75
CA ASP A 166 -3.40 -7.32 -20.10
C ASP A 166 -4.29 -7.25 -18.85
N LEU A 167 -5.16 -6.26 -18.83
CA LEU A 167 -6.06 -5.95 -17.70
C LEU A 167 -7.42 -6.65 -17.89
N HIS A 168 -8.10 -6.93 -16.78
CA HIS A 168 -9.45 -7.47 -16.81
C HIS A 168 -10.37 -6.49 -17.57
N PRO A 169 -11.19 -6.96 -18.54
CA PRO A 169 -11.96 -6.07 -19.40
C PRO A 169 -13.04 -5.28 -18.66
N ASN A 170 -13.50 -5.80 -17.52
CA ASN A 170 -14.53 -5.17 -16.69
C ASN A 170 -13.93 -4.84 -15.31
N LEU A 171 -13.29 -3.68 -15.18
CA LEU A 171 -12.78 -3.19 -13.90
C LEU A 171 -13.93 -2.57 -13.09
N PRO A 172 -13.98 -2.78 -11.75
CA PRO A 172 -14.98 -2.17 -10.89
C PRO A 172 -14.73 -0.66 -10.72
N ASP A 173 -15.79 0.11 -10.44
CA ASP A 173 -15.64 1.50 -10.02
C ASP A 173 -15.17 1.60 -8.56
N ALA A 174 -14.52 2.71 -8.23
CA ALA A 174 -13.86 2.91 -6.94
C ALA A 174 -14.18 4.27 -6.31
N SER A 175 -14.38 4.26 -4.99
CA SER A 175 -14.39 5.47 -4.17
C SER A 175 -13.01 5.67 -3.55
N VAL A 176 -12.38 6.81 -3.83
CA VAL A 176 -11.10 7.19 -3.22
C VAL A 176 -11.37 7.98 -1.95
N ILE A 177 -10.86 7.51 -0.81
CA ILE A 177 -11.08 8.09 0.52
C ILE A 177 -9.75 8.64 1.03
N ILE A 178 -9.70 9.96 1.26
CA ILE A 178 -8.51 10.68 1.71
C ILE A 178 -8.80 11.28 3.08
N ILE A 179 -8.09 10.83 4.09
CA ILE A 179 -8.25 11.32 5.47
C ILE A 179 -7.21 12.40 5.69
N PHE A 180 -7.62 13.52 6.29
CA PHE A 180 -6.69 14.58 6.63
C PHE A 180 -7.01 15.19 8.00
N HIS A 181 -5.96 15.65 8.66
CA HIS A 181 -6.04 16.43 9.89
C HIS A 181 -4.92 17.47 9.84
N ASN A 182 -5.25 18.75 9.86
CA ASN A 182 -4.28 19.86 9.86
C ASN A 182 -3.21 19.77 8.74
N GLU A 183 -3.59 19.28 7.56
CA GLU A 183 -2.69 19.11 6.41
C GLU A 183 -2.39 20.44 5.69
N ALA A 184 -1.23 20.53 5.02
CA ALA A 184 -0.97 21.66 4.13
C ALA A 184 -1.94 21.65 2.94
N ARG A 185 -2.47 22.83 2.57
CA ARG A 185 -3.45 22.92 1.47
C ARG A 185 -2.88 22.45 0.14
N SER A 186 -1.61 22.77 -0.13
CA SER A 186 -0.95 22.42 -1.39
C SER A 186 -0.80 20.92 -1.58
N THR A 187 -0.41 20.18 -0.54
CA THR A 187 -0.28 18.71 -0.61
C THR A 187 -1.64 18.02 -0.70
N LEU A 188 -2.62 18.48 0.10
CA LEU A 188 -3.98 17.92 0.07
C LEU A 188 -4.62 18.08 -1.32
N LEU A 189 -4.64 19.31 -1.86
CA LEU A 189 -5.23 19.56 -3.16
C LEU A 189 -4.43 18.89 -4.29
N ARG A 190 -3.10 18.84 -4.22
CA ARG A 190 -2.28 18.09 -5.20
C ARG A 190 -2.61 16.60 -5.21
N THR A 191 -2.90 16.03 -4.03
CA THR A 191 -3.39 14.65 -3.94
C THR A 191 -4.71 14.49 -4.68
N VAL A 192 -5.70 15.36 -4.40
CA VAL A 192 -7.02 15.34 -5.06
C VAL A 192 -6.88 15.48 -6.58
N TYR A 193 -6.13 16.47 -7.06
CA TYR A 193 -5.93 16.67 -8.49
C TYR A 193 -5.18 15.51 -9.13
N SER A 194 -4.19 14.90 -8.47
CA SER A 194 -3.51 13.72 -9.01
C SER A 194 -4.46 12.53 -9.23
N VAL A 195 -5.44 12.35 -8.33
CA VAL A 195 -6.48 11.32 -8.47
C VAL A 195 -7.41 11.68 -9.63
N LEU A 196 -7.92 12.91 -9.69
CA LEU A 196 -8.84 13.35 -10.74
C LEU A 196 -8.21 13.30 -12.14
N ASP A 197 -6.96 13.75 -12.26
CA ASP A 197 -6.32 13.95 -13.56
C ASP A 197 -5.78 12.64 -14.18
N ARG A 198 -5.51 11.62 -13.34
CA ARG A 198 -4.85 10.36 -13.72
C ARG A 198 -5.65 9.10 -13.43
N SER A 199 -6.95 9.25 -13.18
CA SER A 199 -7.88 8.12 -13.06
C SER A 199 -8.88 8.16 -14.21
N PRO A 200 -9.15 7.04 -14.90
CA PRO A 200 -10.20 6.99 -15.89
C PRO A 200 -11.56 7.34 -15.28
N ALA A 201 -12.30 8.27 -15.91
CA ALA A 201 -13.54 8.82 -15.37
C ALA A 201 -14.63 7.76 -15.09
N HIS A 202 -14.65 6.67 -15.86
CA HIS A 202 -15.60 5.57 -15.67
C HIS A 202 -15.25 4.64 -14.50
N LEU A 203 -14.00 4.68 -14.00
CA LEU A 203 -13.54 3.90 -12.84
C LEU A 203 -13.57 4.72 -11.55
N LEU A 204 -13.45 6.06 -11.62
CA LEU A 204 -13.49 6.92 -10.44
C LEU A 204 -14.92 7.32 -10.10
N LYS A 205 -15.50 6.65 -9.09
CA LYS A 205 -16.87 6.92 -8.63
C LYS A 205 -17.00 8.23 -7.89
N GLU A 206 -16.11 8.45 -6.92
CA GLU A 206 -16.06 9.66 -6.10
C GLU A 206 -14.73 9.77 -5.35
N VAL A 207 -14.39 10.98 -4.94
CA VAL A 207 -13.32 11.30 -3.99
C VAL A 207 -13.96 11.85 -2.71
N ILE A 208 -13.71 11.19 -1.59
CA ILE A 208 -14.24 11.53 -0.27
C ILE A 208 -13.09 12.03 0.58
N LEU A 209 -13.11 13.33 0.90
CA LEU A 209 -12.18 13.94 1.84
C LEU A 209 -12.77 13.85 3.25
N VAL A 210 -12.08 13.20 4.18
CA VAL A 210 -12.53 13.10 5.57
C VAL A 210 -11.66 14.00 6.46
N ASP A 211 -12.23 15.13 6.88
CA ASP A 211 -11.62 16.05 7.85
C ASP A 211 -11.76 15.46 9.26
N ASP A 212 -10.68 14.87 9.78
CA ASP A 212 -10.61 14.38 11.16
C ASP A 212 -10.36 15.52 12.15
N PHE A 213 -11.29 16.48 12.18
CA PHE A 213 -11.30 17.60 13.09
C PHE A 213 -10.02 18.47 13.03
N SER A 214 -9.71 19.03 11.86
CA SER A 214 -8.63 20.00 11.72
C SER A 214 -8.94 21.28 12.51
N ASP A 215 -8.13 21.60 13.51
CA ASP A 215 -8.48 22.51 14.62
C ASP A 215 -7.34 23.33 15.23
N LYS A 216 -6.12 23.39 14.64
CA LYS A 216 -5.00 24.22 15.17
C LYS A 216 -5.38 25.70 15.34
N GLY A 217 -5.85 26.05 16.54
CA GLY A 217 -6.13 27.39 17.09
C GLY A 217 -6.36 28.51 16.08
N ALA A 218 -7.62 28.77 15.74
CA ALA A 218 -8.27 30.00 15.21
C ALA A 218 -7.61 30.90 14.13
N LEU A 219 -6.34 30.69 13.72
CA LEU A 219 -5.63 31.45 12.68
C LEU A 219 -4.88 30.54 11.69
N SER A 220 -4.57 29.28 12.04
CA SER A 220 -3.72 28.40 11.22
C SER A 220 -4.44 27.32 10.40
N VAL A 221 -5.78 27.21 10.49
CA VAL A 221 -6.57 26.21 9.73
C VAL A 221 -7.73 26.82 8.95
N ASN A 222 -7.76 28.15 8.80
CA ASN A 222 -8.79 28.80 7.98
C ASN A 222 -8.77 28.23 6.56
N HIS A 223 -7.62 27.79 6.04
CA HIS A 223 -7.50 27.23 4.69
C HIS A 223 -8.18 25.87 4.49
N LEU A 224 -8.42 25.07 5.53
CA LEU A 224 -9.09 23.75 5.40
C LEU A 224 -10.59 23.79 5.69
N LYS A 225 -11.13 24.96 6.03
CA LYS A 225 -12.56 25.16 6.25
C LYS A 225 -13.17 25.73 4.97
N LYS A 226 -13.75 26.92 5.04
CA LYS A 226 -14.42 27.57 3.91
C LYS A 226 -13.59 27.64 2.61
N PRO A 227 -12.30 28.03 2.61
CA PRO A 227 -11.48 28.02 1.40
C PRO A 227 -11.38 26.65 0.72
N LEU A 228 -11.18 25.58 1.50
CA LEU A 228 -11.18 24.21 0.95
C LEU A 228 -12.57 23.81 0.44
N ASP A 229 -13.64 24.18 1.15
CA ASP A 229 -15.01 23.95 0.68
C ASP A 229 -15.24 24.66 -0.67
N ASP A 230 -14.78 25.91 -0.78
CA ASP A 230 -14.89 26.70 -2.00
C ASP A 230 -14.03 26.11 -3.14
N ASP A 231 -12.83 25.57 -2.85
CA ASP A 231 -11.95 24.90 -3.82
C ASP A 231 -12.59 23.67 -4.46
N ILE A 232 -13.23 22.84 -3.64
CA ILE A 232 -13.78 21.57 -4.10
C ILE A 232 -15.21 21.69 -4.63
N LYS A 233 -15.89 22.82 -4.37
CA LYS A 233 -17.29 23.03 -4.76
C LYS A 233 -17.54 22.88 -6.26
N SER A 234 -16.55 23.23 -7.09
CA SER A 234 -16.62 23.11 -8.55
C SER A 234 -16.14 21.75 -9.07
N LEU A 235 -15.56 20.90 -8.22
CA LEU A 235 -15.03 19.61 -8.63
C LEU A 235 -16.15 18.56 -8.66
N ILE A 236 -16.29 17.90 -9.80
CA ILE A 236 -17.27 16.83 -9.98
C ILE A 236 -16.83 15.60 -9.17
N ASN A 237 -17.80 14.96 -8.49
CA ASN A 237 -17.59 13.75 -7.70
C ASN A 237 -16.60 13.90 -6.53
N VAL A 238 -16.32 15.12 -6.06
CA VAL A 238 -15.52 15.36 -4.84
C VAL A 238 -16.43 15.89 -3.73
N ARG A 239 -16.28 15.36 -2.52
CA ARG A 239 -17.01 15.86 -1.34
C ARG A 239 -16.17 15.77 -0.07
N ILE A 240 -16.53 16.59 0.91
CA ILE A 240 -15.90 16.59 2.24
C ILE A 240 -16.89 16.06 3.28
N LEU A 241 -16.40 15.18 4.14
CA LEU A 241 -17.01 14.74 5.38
C LEU A 241 -16.23 15.34 6.55
N ARG A 242 -16.92 16.07 7.45
CA ARG A 242 -16.28 16.68 8.62
C ARG A 242 -16.69 15.98 9.89
N THR A 243 -15.71 15.56 10.70
CA THR A 243 -16.00 15.00 12.02
C THR A 243 -16.24 16.12 13.05
N GLY A 244 -17.13 15.87 14.01
CA GLY A 244 -17.42 16.84 15.09
C GLY A 244 -16.39 16.86 16.22
N LYS A 245 -15.46 15.90 16.23
CA LYS A 245 -14.34 15.76 17.18
C LYS A 245 -13.23 14.97 16.50
N ARG A 246 -12.00 15.07 17.03
CA ARG A 246 -10.87 14.26 16.54
C ARG A 246 -11.09 12.78 16.89
N GLU A 247 -11.37 11.97 15.88
CA GLU A 247 -11.65 10.54 16.00
C GLU A 247 -10.38 9.69 15.81
N GLY A 248 -9.41 10.17 15.03
CA GLY A 248 -8.26 9.40 14.59
C GLY A 248 -8.38 8.85 13.18
N LEU A 249 -7.23 8.52 12.57
CA LEU A 249 -7.13 7.94 11.22
C LEU A 249 -8.05 6.74 11.05
N ILE A 250 -8.02 5.80 11.99
CA ILE A 250 -8.74 4.52 11.89
C ILE A 250 -10.25 4.76 11.80
N ARG A 251 -10.80 5.55 12.72
CA ARG A 251 -12.24 5.85 12.77
C ARG A 251 -12.66 6.82 11.66
N ALA A 252 -11.80 7.72 11.23
CA ALA A 252 -12.04 8.56 10.06
C ALA A 252 -12.12 7.73 8.76
N ARG A 253 -11.24 6.72 8.60
CA ARG A 253 -11.34 5.74 7.51
C ARG A 253 -12.66 4.99 7.53
N LEU A 254 -13.10 4.52 8.70
CA LEU A 254 -14.41 3.87 8.85
C LEU A 254 -15.56 4.79 8.42
N LYS A 255 -15.56 6.07 8.85
CA LYS A 255 -16.58 7.04 8.41
C LYS A 255 -16.60 7.22 6.90
N GLY A 256 -15.42 7.37 6.27
CA GLY A 256 -15.33 7.45 4.81
C GLY A 256 -15.82 6.17 4.12
N ALA A 257 -15.49 5.00 4.67
CA ALA A 257 -15.90 3.70 4.14
C ALA A 257 -17.42 3.48 4.21
N TYR A 258 -18.07 3.86 5.31
CA TYR A 258 -19.52 3.75 5.46
C TYR A 258 -20.29 4.63 4.48
N ASP A 259 -19.75 5.80 4.16
CA ASP A 259 -20.39 6.76 3.26
C ASP A 259 -20.09 6.50 1.77
N ALA A 260 -19.12 5.65 1.44
CA ALA A 260 -18.65 5.40 0.08
C ALA A 260 -19.61 4.56 -0.77
N LYS A 261 -19.68 4.86 -2.07
CA LYS A 261 -20.63 4.26 -3.02
C LYS A 261 -20.00 3.35 -4.06
N GLY A 262 -18.68 3.43 -4.27
CA GLY A 262 -17.95 2.59 -5.23
C GLY A 262 -17.94 1.12 -4.81
N LYS A 263 -17.74 0.23 -5.79
CA LYS A 263 -17.55 -1.20 -5.51
C LYS A 263 -16.24 -1.47 -4.77
N VAL A 264 -15.20 -0.71 -5.10
CA VAL A 264 -13.90 -0.76 -4.43
C VAL A 264 -13.69 0.48 -3.59
N LEU A 265 -13.14 0.30 -2.38
CA LEU A 265 -12.64 1.38 -1.55
C LEU A 265 -11.14 1.53 -1.75
N ILE A 266 -10.67 2.73 -2.06
CA ILE A 266 -9.25 3.04 -2.16
C ILE A 266 -8.92 4.07 -1.09
N PHE A 267 -8.01 3.75 -0.18
CA PHE A 267 -7.52 4.70 0.82
C PHE A 267 -6.22 5.31 0.33
N LEU A 268 -6.10 6.63 0.45
CA LEU A 268 -4.87 7.39 0.20
C LEU A 268 -4.62 8.34 1.37
N ASP A 269 -3.35 8.59 1.68
CA ASP A 269 -2.96 9.67 2.59
C ASP A 269 -3.12 11.04 1.88
N SER A 270 -3.23 12.11 2.67
CA SER A 270 -3.47 13.48 2.18
C SER A 270 -2.25 14.19 1.57
N HIS A 271 -1.18 13.45 1.31
CA HIS A 271 0.09 13.96 0.78
C HIS A 271 0.70 12.92 -0.17
N CYS A 272 -0.12 12.55 -1.14
CA CYS A 272 0.20 11.57 -2.18
C CYS A 272 0.12 12.18 -3.57
N GLU A 273 0.80 11.56 -4.54
CA GLU A 273 0.64 11.88 -5.95
C GLU A 273 0.56 10.60 -6.77
N CYS A 274 -0.61 10.35 -7.36
CA CYS A 274 -0.82 9.17 -8.20
C CYS A 274 -0.03 9.29 -9.50
N ALA A 275 0.61 8.21 -9.95
CA ALA A 275 1.28 8.17 -11.26
C ALA A 275 0.27 7.89 -12.40
N GLU A 276 0.72 8.07 -13.65
CA GLU A 276 -0.09 7.69 -14.82
C GLU A 276 -0.39 6.19 -14.83
N GLY A 277 -1.66 5.82 -15.03
CA GLY A 277 -2.12 4.43 -15.07
C GLY A 277 -1.95 3.67 -13.74
N TRP A 278 -2.07 4.38 -12.60
CA TRP A 278 -2.00 3.78 -11.27
C TRP A 278 -3.25 2.96 -10.92
N LEU A 279 -4.43 3.36 -11.41
CA LEU A 279 -5.71 2.86 -10.90
C LEU A 279 -6.04 1.47 -11.45
N GLU A 280 -5.86 1.26 -12.74
CA GLU A 280 -6.26 0.03 -13.42
C GLU A 280 -5.52 -1.21 -12.92
N PRO A 281 -4.17 -1.19 -12.74
CA PRO A 281 -3.45 -2.32 -12.16
C PRO A 281 -3.75 -2.54 -10.67
N LEU A 282 -4.26 -1.53 -9.97
CA LEU A 282 -4.68 -1.64 -8.57
C LEU A 282 -6.04 -2.35 -8.45
N LEU A 283 -6.94 -2.11 -9.41
CA LEU A 283 -8.28 -2.70 -9.47
C LEU A 283 -8.31 -4.10 -10.09
N ASP A 284 -7.39 -4.41 -11.01
CA ASP A 284 -7.36 -5.69 -11.74
C ASP A 284 -7.36 -6.93 -10.82
N PRO A 285 -6.54 -7.02 -9.75
CA PRO A 285 -6.57 -8.20 -8.88
C PRO A 285 -7.91 -8.35 -8.16
N ILE A 286 -8.56 -7.24 -7.80
CA ILE A 286 -9.88 -7.25 -7.13
C ILE A 286 -10.98 -7.68 -8.10
N ALA A 287 -10.91 -7.24 -9.36
CA ALA A 287 -11.83 -7.66 -10.41
C ALA A 287 -11.77 -9.18 -10.65
N ARG A 288 -10.57 -9.78 -10.55
CA ARG A 288 -10.35 -11.23 -10.71
C ARG A 288 -10.70 -12.03 -9.45
N ASN A 289 -10.44 -11.47 -8.27
CA ASN A 289 -10.77 -12.08 -6.99
C ASN A 289 -11.16 -10.98 -5.98
N PRO A 290 -12.45 -10.85 -5.60
CA PRO A 290 -12.89 -9.80 -4.68
C PRO A 290 -12.33 -9.96 -3.26
N LYS A 291 -11.82 -11.13 -2.90
CA LYS A 291 -11.22 -11.39 -1.58
C LYS A 291 -9.73 -11.05 -1.52
N VAL A 292 -9.33 -9.95 -2.14
CA VAL A 292 -7.95 -9.43 -2.04
C VAL A 292 -7.94 -7.99 -1.57
N ALA A 293 -6.90 -7.65 -0.83
CA ALA A 293 -6.50 -6.27 -0.60
C ALA A 293 -5.24 -6.01 -1.45
N VAL A 294 -5.21 -4.87 -2.15
CA VAL A 294 -4.13 -4.54 -3.08
C VAL A 294 -3.46 -3.25 -2.66
N VAL A 295 -2.13 -3.23 -2.57
CA VAL A 295 -1.34 -2.03 -2.33
C VAL A 295 -0.61 -1.62 -3.61
N PRO A 296 -0.52 -0.32 -3.92
CA PRO A 296 0.39 0.16 -4.96
C PRO A 296 1.84 0.04 -4.50
N LEU A 297 2.79 0.20 -5.42
CA LEU A 297 4.14 0.61 -5.09
C LEU A 297 4.11 2.03 -4.55
N ILE A 298 4.47 2.17 -3.27
CA ILE A 298 4.51 3.45 -2.58
C ILE A 298 5.86 4.10 -2.85
N GLU A 299 5.85 5.12 -3.71
CA GLU A 299 7.05 5.81 -4.14
C GLU A 299 7.43 6.95 -3.21
N ILE A 300 8.71 7.28 -3.16
CA ILE A 300 9.19 8.34 -2.28
C ILE A 300 9.03 9.70 -2.98
N ILE A 301 8.23 10.57 -2.36
CA ILE A 301 8.31 12.02 -2.57
C ILE A 301 9.19 12.59 -1.46
N ASP A 302 10.35 13.11 -1.82
CA ASP A 302 11.32 13.65 -0.87
C ASP A 302 10.71 14.82 -0.06
N ASP A 303 10.80 14.76 1.27
CA ASP A 303 10.16 15.74 2.17
C ASP A 303 10.78 17.14 2.08
N SER A 304 11.96 17.28 1.48
CA SER A 304 12.70 18.53 1.39
C SER A 304 12.60 19.20 0.03
N THR A 305 12.64 18.41 -1.05
CA THR A 305 12.72 18.87 -2.45
C THR A 305 11.49 18.53 -3.27
N PHE A 306 10.58 17.67 -2.75
CA PHE A 306 9.42 17.14 -3.47
C PHE A 306 9.76 16.38 -4.76
N GLN A 307 11.01 15.91 -4.89
CA GLN A 307 11.40 15.01 -5.95
C GLN A 307 10.65 13.69 -5.79
N LEU A 308 10.01 13.21 -6.87
CA LEU A 308 9.41 11.89 -6.91
C LEU A 308 10.43 10.91 -7.50
N THR A 309 10.72 9.84 -6.77
CA THR A 309 11.63 8.77 -7.22
C THR A 309 10.87 7.47 -7.35
N GLY A 310 10.90 6.87 -8.54
CA GLY A 310 10.26 5.59 -8.82
C GLY A 310 11.16 4.38 -8.53
N THR A 311 10.57 3.33 -7.99
CA THR A 311 11.20 2.05 -7.70
C THR A 311 11.06 1.13 -8.91
N SER A 312 12.17 0.56 -9.38
CA SER A 312 12.12 -0.45 -10.46
C SER A 312 11.45 -1.74 -9.98
N ILE A 313 10.68 -2.39 -10.85
CA ILE A 313 10.02 -3.68 -10.57
C ILE A 313 10.97 -4.81 -10.11
N GLN A 314 12.28 -4.66 -10.28
CA GLN A 314 13.30 -5.61 -9.82
C GLN A 314 13.61 -5.50 -8.32
N ASN A 315 13.34 -4.34 -7.72
CA ASN A 315 13.73 -4.01 -6.34
C ASN A 315 12.51 -3.87 -5.41
N ILE A 316 11.39 -4.51 -5.76
CA ILE A 316 10.17 -4.42 -4.96
C ILE A 316 10.38 -5.09 -3.60
N GLN A 317 9.98 -4.38 -2.56
CA GLN A 317 9.92 -4.87 -1.19
C GLN A 317 8.49 -5.27 -0.84
N VAL A 318 8.38 -6.24 0.06
CA VAL A 318 7.11 -6.66 0.68
C VAL A 318 7.08 -6.21 2.13
N GLY A 319 5.87 -6.09 2.70
CA GLY A 319 5.68 -5.75 4.09
C GLY A 319 5.93 -6.93 5.02
N GLY A 320 6.66 -6.71 6.11
CA GLY A 320 6.77 -7.62 7.25
C GLY A 320 6.42 -6.93 8.56
N PHE A 321 6.87 -7.53 9.66
CA PHE A 321 6.75 -6.94 11.00
C PHE A 321 7.80 -7.53 11.94
N ASP A 322 8.21 -6.76 12.95
CA ASP A 322 8.96 -7.29 14.09
C ASP A 322 8.02 -7.74 15.23
N TRP A 323 8.56 -8.38 16.27
CA TRP A 323 7.74 -8.81 17.40
C TRP A 323 7.35 -7.67 18.36
N ASN A 324 7.79 -6.42 18.11
CA ASN A 324 7.20 -5.22 18.73
C ASN A 324 5.91 -4.80 18.00
N LEU A 325 5.51 -5.55 16.96
CA LEU A 325 4.38 -5.27 16.07
C LEU A 325 4.57 -3.95 15.32
N ILE A 326 5.80 -3.67 14.93
CA ILE A 326 6.18 -2.54 14.09
C ILE A 326 6.37 -3.04 12.66
N PHE A 327 5.77 -2.33 11.70
CA PHE A 327 5.92 -2.60 10.27
C PHE A 327 7.34 -2.30 9.80
N ASN A 328 7.85 -3.14 8.91
CA ASN A 328 9.13 -2.96 8.22
C ASN A 328 9.06 -3.52 6.79
N TRP A 329 10.01 -3.09 5.96
CA TRP A 329 10.13 -3.54 4.58
C TRP A 329 11.14 -4.66 4.46
N HIS A 330 10.78 -5.72 3.74
CA HIS A 330 11.65 -6.86 3.46
C HIS A 330 11.84 -7.05 1.96
N VAL A 331 12.95 -7.64 1.58
CA VAL A 331 13.18 -8.08 0.20
C VAL A 331 12.12 -9.13 -0.17
N THR A 332 11.63 -9.09 -1.41
CA THR A 332 10.69 -10.10 -1.91
C THR A 332 11.30 -11.52 -1.77
N PRO A 333 10.64 -12.47 -1.07
CA PRO A 333 11.16 -13.82 -0.89
C PRO A 333 11.38 -14.56 -2.21
N GLU A 334 12.41 -15.40 -2.28
CA GLU A 334 12.76 -16.16 -3.50
C GLU A 334 11.60 -17.06 -3.97
N LYS A 335 10.83 -17.63 -3.03
CA LYS A 335 9.62 -18.41 -3.31
C LYS A 335 8.61 -17.60 -4.13
N GLU A 336 8.44 -16.33 -3.79
CA GLU A 336 7.50 -15.44 -4.48
C GLU A 336 8.06 -15.00 -5.83
N MET A 337 9.37 -14.75 -5.93
CA MET A 337 10.02 -14.50 -7.21
C MET A 337 9.84 -15.67 -8.19
N LYS A 338 9.93 -16.92 -7.71
CA LYS A 338 9.73 -18.14 -8.52
C LYS A 338 8.26 -18.41 -8.87
N ARG A 339 7.31 -17.97 -8.04
CA ARG A 339 5.87 -18.15 -8.28
C ARG A 339 5.38 -17.31 -9.48
N ARG A 340 5.95 -16.12 -9.64
CA ARG A 340 5.55 -15.15 -10.67
C ARG A 340 6.00 -15.62 -12.05
N GLN A 341 5.12 -15.49 -13.04
CA GLN A 341 5.46 -15.80 -14.43
C GLN A 341 6.02 -14.56 -15.12
N LYS A 342 5.50 -13.38 -14.78
CA LYS A 342 5.95 -12.07 -15.29
C LYS A 342 6.34 -11.16 -14.15
N LYS A 343 7.28 -10.24 -14.41
CA LYS A 343 7.69 -9.20 -13.44
C LYS A 343 6.58 -8.18 -13.16
N THR A 344 5.47 -8.21 -13.90
CA THR A 344 4.27 -7.40 -13.67
C THR A 344 3.24 -8.10 -12.79
N ASP A 345 3.38 -9.41 -12.56
CA ASP A 345 2.40 -10.17 -11.77
C ASP A 345 2.36 -9.64 -10.33
N PRO A 346 1.16 -9.52 -9.72
CA PRO A 346 1.02 -9.11 -8.32
C PRO A 346 1.86 -9.97 -7.38
N ILE A 347 2.45 -9.32 -6.37
CA ILE A 347 3.35 -9.95 -5.39
C ILE A 347 2.59 -10.15 -4.09
N ARG A 348 2.58 -11.37 -3.53
CA ARG A 348 2.00 -11.62 -2.21
C ARG A 348 2.85 -10.96 -1.12
N SER A 349 2.21 -10.14 -0.29
CA SER A 349 2.84 -9.43 0.82
C SER A 349 2.28 -9.93 2.16
N PRO A 350 3.13 -10.33 3.13
CA PRO A 350 2.65 -10.72 4.47
C PRO A 350 1.86 -9.61 5.17
N THR A 351 2.35 -8.37 5.08
CA THR A 351 1.72 -7.19 5.69
C THR A 351 1.70 -6.01 4.70
N MET A 352 1.01 -4.93 5.07
CA MET A 352 1.02 -3.66 4.34
C MET A 352 1.43 -2.50 5.24
N ALA A 353 1.97 -1.44 4.65
CA ALA A 353 2.17 -0.17 5.34
C ALA A 353 0.83 0.43 5.83
N GLY A 354 -0.24 0.21 5.05
CA GLY A 354 -1.62 0.53 5.43
C GLY A 354 -2.06 1.97 5.13
N GLY A 355 -1.16 2.86 4.71
CA GLY A 355 -1.51 4.21 4.21
C GLY A 355 -2.35 4.16 2.93
N LEU A 356 -1.90 3.32 1.98
CA LEU A 356 -2.40 3.26 0.62
C LEU A 356 -2.80 1.83 0.26
N PHE A 357 -4.08 1.59 -0.01
CA PHE A 357 -4.56 0.28 -0.47
C PHE A 357 -5.95 0.37 -1.09
N ALA A 358 -6.29 -0.64 -1.88
CA ALA A 358 -7.61 -0.89 -2.45
C ALA A 358 -8.20 -2.20 -1.88
N ILE A 359 -9.50 -2.23 -1.63
CA ILE A 359 -10.22 -3.43 -1.19
C ILE A 359 -11.66 -3.39 -1.68
N ASP A 360 -12.22 -4.54 -2.05
CA ASP A 360 -13.65 -4.66 -2.32
C ASP A 360 -14.47 -4.24 -1.09
N ARG A 361 -15.48 -3.39 -1.30
CA ARG A 361 -16.27 -2.78 -0.21
C ARG A 361 -17.06 -3.82 0.57
N GLU A 362 -17.66 -4.80 -0.12
CA GLU A 362 -18.44 -5.85 0.53
C GLU A 362 -17.51 -6.82 1.29
N TRP A 363 -16.35 -7.11 0.74
CA TRP A 363 -15.34 -7.90 1.43
C TRP A 363 -14.83 -7.20 2.69
N PHE A 364 -14.55 -5.89 2.62
CA PHE A 364 -14.14 -5.11 3.77
C PHE A 364 -15.20 -5.11 4.89
N ASP A 365 -16.49 -5.04 4.54
CA ASP A 365 -17.60 -5.17 5.49
C ASP A 365 -17.70 -6.58 6.10
N GLN A 366 -17.55 -7.64 5.30
CA GLN A 366 -17.55 -9.03 5.79
C GLN A 366 -16.44 -9.29 6.81
N LEU A 367 -15.26 -8.70 6.56
CA LEU A 367 -14.11 -8.66 7.45
C LEU A 367 -14.37 -7.87 8.76
N GLY A 368 -15.50 -7.15 8.84
CA GLY A 368 -15.82 -6.26 9.96
C GLY A 368 -14.98 -4.99 9.98
N MET A 369 -14.48 -4.58 8.81
CA MET A 369 -13.66 -3.39 8.56
C MET A 369 -12.46 -3.30 9.51
N TYR A 370 -12.02 -2.10 9.87
CA TYR A 370 -11.10 -1.90 11.00
C TYR A 370 -11.79 -2.14 12.35
N ASP A 371 -11.01 -2.51 13.37
CA ASP A 371 -11.49 -2.55 14.75
C ASP A 371 -11.84 -1.14 15.26
N PRO A 372 -13.13 -0.83 15.54
CA PRO A 372 -13.52 0.50 16.00
C PRO A 372 -13.01 0.82 17.43
N GLY A 373 -12.57 -0.19 18.18
CA GLY A 373 -11.93 -0.03 19.48
C GLY A 373 -10.49 0.46 19.41
N MET A 374 -9.86 0.44 18.23
CA MET A 374 -8.57 1.10 18.01
C MET A 374 -8.72 2.62 17.96
N GLU A 375 -7.72 3.32 18.46
CA GLU A 375 -7.70 4.78 18.59
C GLU A 375 -6.59 5.40 17.74
N ILE A 376 -6.85 6.60 17.21
CA ILE A 376 -5.89 7.44 16.47
C ILE A 376 -5.18 6.73 15.32
N TRP A 377 -4.09 6.02 15.58
CA TRP A 377 -3.19 5.41 14.61
C TRP A 377 -2.32 4.34 15.28
N GLY A 378 -1.90 3.35 14.50
CA GLY A 378 -0.90 2.36 14.86
C GLY A 378 -1.52 0.97 15.03
N GLY A 379 -0.90 -0.03 14.41
CA GLY A 379 -1.29 -1.44 14.47
C GLY A 379 -2.44 -1.84 13.52
N GLU A 380 -3.22 -0.89 13.01
CA GLU A 380 -4.38 -1.20 12.15
C GLU A 380 -3.98 -1.86 10.82
N ASN A 381 -2.81 -1.49 10.31
CA ASN A 381 -2.24 -2.03 9.08
C ASN A 381 -1.90 -3.53 9.23
N LEU A 382 -1.31 -3.90 10.36
CA LEU A 382 -1.03 -5.30 10.69
C LEU A 382 -2.33 -6.06 11.01
N GLU A 383 -3.27 -5.44 11.71
CA GLU A 383 -4.57 -6.02 12.05
C GLU A 383 -5.32 -6.46 10.80
N LEU A 384 -5.44 -5.54 9.83
CA LEU A 384 -6.09 -5.83 8.57
C LEU A 384 -5.31 -6.85 7.73
N SER A 385 -3.97 -6.80 7.76
CA SER A 385 -3.12 -7.79 7.06
C SER A 385 -3.38 -9.21 7.55
N PHE A 386 -3.36 -9.41 8.88
CA PHE A 386 -3.60 -10.69 9.52
C PHE A 386 -5.02 -11.18 9.26
N LYS A 387 -5.99 -10.28 9.34
CA LYS A 387 -7.39 -10.55 9.06
C LYS A 387 -7.61 -11.02 7.62
N VAL A 388 -7.09 -10.28 6.62
CA VAL A 388 -7.21 -10.64 5.20
C VAL A 388 -6.67 -12.05 4.95
N TRP A 389 -5.45 -12.34 5.40
CA TRP A 389 -4.82 -13.64 5.19
C TRP A 389 -5.49 -14.78 5.96
N GLN A 390 -5.70 -14.61 7.26
CA GLN A 390 -6.26 -15.68 8.10
C GLN A 390 -7.71 -15.98 7.71
N CYS A 391 -8.48 -15.01 7.23
CA CYS A 391 -9.89 -15.19 6.89
C CYS A 391 -10.13 -15.55 5.41
N GLY A 392 -9.09 -16.01 4.70
CA GLY A 392 -9.21 -16.63 3.38
C GLY A 392 -9.11 -15.69 2.17
N GLY A 393 -8.58 -14.47 2.38
CA GLY A 393 -8.19 -13.57 1.31
C GLY A 393 -6.68 -13.54 1.08
N GLU A 394 -6.24 -12.62 0.22
CA GLU A 394 -4.82 -12.39 -0.08
C GLU A 394 -4.49 -10.90 -0.01
N LEU A 395 -3.27 -10.58 0.44
CA LEU A 395 -2.72 -9.23 0.39
C LEU A 395 -1.66 -9.16 -0.72
N LEU A 396 -1.91 -8.31 -1.70
CA LEU A 396 -1.12 -8.23 -2.92
C LEU A 396 -0.51 -6.83 -3.08
N CYS A 397 0.73 -6.77 -3.53
CA CYS A 397 1.33 -5.56 -4.06
C CYS A 397 1.21 -5.58 -5.59
N ALA A 398 0.71 -4.50 -6.18
CA ALA A 398 0.56 -4.32 -7.63
C ALA A 398 1.79 -3.59 -8.22
N PRO A 399 2.74 -4.30 -8.88
CA PRO A 399 4.01 -3.71 -9.34
C PRO A 399 3.87 -2.58 -10.35
N CYS A 400 2.73 -2.50 -11.04
CA CYS A 400 2.49 -1.52 -12.10
C CYS A 400 1.65 -0.33 -11.63
N SER A 401 1.16 -0.34 -10.39
CA SER A 401 0.45 0.77 -9.78
C SER A 401 1.42 1.53 -8.89
N HIS A 402 1.75 2.78 -9.24
CA HIS A 402 2.68 3.61 -8.47
C HIS A 402 1.95 4.82 -7.90
N VAL A 403 2.17 5.09 -6.61
CA VAL A 403 1.66 6.28 -5.93
C VAL A 403 2.75 6.86 -5.06
N GLY A 404 3.14 8.11 -5.33
CA GLY A 404 4.10 8.82 -4.50
C GLY A 404 3.51 9.20 -3.15
N HIS A 405 4.33 9.17 -2.10
CA HIS A 405 3.99 9.53 -0.72
C HIS A 405 5.11 10.39 -0.11
N VAL A 406 4.73 11.46 0.59
CA VAL A 406 5.69 12.29 1.33
C VAL A 406 6.06 11.62 2.65
N PHE A 407 7.19 10.92 2.68
CA PHE A 407 7.70 10.27 3.89
C PHE A 407 8.29 11.29 4.88
N ARG A 408 7.69 11.39 6.06
CA ARG A 408 8.13 12.34 7.11
C ARG A 408 9.04 11.65 8.11
N LYS A 409 10.05 12.36 8.60
CA LYS A 409 10.94 11.88 9.69
C LYS A 409 10.30 11.92 11.08
N ARG A 410 9.23 12.71 11.25
CA ARG A 410 8.50 12.83 12.52
C ARG A 410 7.00 13.04 12.26
N SER A 411 6.16 12.62 13.20
CA SER A 411 4.73 12.95 13.17
C SER A 411 4.52 14.42 13.56
N PRO A 412 3.77 15.22 12.77
CA PRO A 412 3.45 16.61 13.11
C PRO A 412 2.21 16.76 14.00
N TYR A 413 1.57 15.64 14.39
CA TYR A 413 0.30 15.63 15.09
C TYR A 413 0.47 15.55 16.61
N GLU A 414 -0.47 16.15 17.33
CA GLU A 414 -0.51 16.07 18.79
C GLU A 414 -1.09 14.71 19.23
N TRP A 415 -0.45 14.12 20.23
CA TRP A 415 -0.85 12.83 20.79
C TRP A 415 -1.47 13.04 22.18
N PRO A 416 -2.51 12.26 22.56
CA PRO A 416 -3.02 12.28 23.93
C PRO A 416 -1.90 11.95 24.92
N LYS A 417 -1.62 12.85 25.88
CA LYS A 417 -0.46 12.72 26.79
C LYS A 417 -0.55 11.55 27.78
N ASN A 418 -1.75 11.03 28.03
CA ASN A 418 -2.01 10.09 29.13
C ASN A 418 -2.29 8.66 28.68
N ILE A 419 -2.21 8.35 27.37
CA ILE A 419 -2.55 7.02 26.83
C ILE A 419 -1.46 6.61 25.83
N ASN A 420 -0.88 5.43 26.03
CA ASN A 420 -0.07 4.80 24.98
C ASN A 420 -1.02 4.15 23.97
N VAL A 421 -1.51 4.97 23.03
CA VAL A 421 -2.52 4.59 22.03
C VAL A 421 -2.04 3.44 21.16
N VAL A 422 -0.77 3.45 20.74
CA VAL A 422 -0.19 2.40 19.92
C VAL A 422 -0.19 1.07 20.68
N LYS A 423 0.24 1.06 21.96
CA LYS A 423 0.21 -0.14 22.81
C LYS A 423 -1.21 -0.70 22.95
N LYS A 424 -2.19 0.17 23.21
CA LYS A 424 -3.60 -0.25 23.28
C LYS A 424 -4.03 -0.97 22.00
N ASN A 425 -3.77 -0.38 20.83
CA ASN A 425 -4.17 -0.97 19.55
C ASN A 425 -3.44 -2.30 19.28
N THR A 426 -2.13 -2.36 19.53
CA THR A 426 -1.35 -3.58 19.26
C THR A 426 -1.65 -4.71 20.24
N VAL A 427 -2.02 -4.43 21.50
CA VAL A 427 -2.58 -5.44 22.42
C VAL A 427 -3.93 -5.98 21.91
N ARG A 428 -4.84 -5.11 21.44
CA ARG A 428 -6.11 -5.56 20.84
C ARG A 428 -5.88 -6.47 19.63
N LEU A 429 -4.95 -6.09 18.74
CA LEU A 429 -4.52 -6.93 17.63
C LEU A 429 -3.98 -8.28 18.12
N ALA A 430 -3.13 -8.26 19.15
CA ALA A 430 -2.45 -9.44 19.65
C ALA A 430 -3.43 -10.45 20.24
N GLU A 431 -4.39 -9.97 21.04
CA GLU A 431 -5.42 -10.79 21.66
C GLU A 431 -6.33 -11.49 20.63
N VAL A 432 -6.59 -10.85 19.49
CA VAL A 432 -7.50 -11.39 18.48
C VAL A 432 -6.77 -12.28 17.47
N TRP A 433 -5.56 -11.92 17.04
CA TRP A 433 -4.97 -12.45 15.80
C TRP A 433 -3.67 -13.24 15.96
N LEU A 434 -3.00 -13.22 17.12
CA LEU A 434 -1.67 -13.82 17.29
C LEU A 434 -1.66 -15.18 18.01
N ASP A 435 -2.80 -15.66 18.52
CA ASP A 435 -2.89 -16.93 19.28
C ASP A 435 -1.80 -17.02 20.36
N ASP A 436 -1.14 -18.17 20.49
CA ASP A 436 -0.05 -18.40 21.46
C ASP A 436 1.24 -17.61 21.15
N TYR A 437 1.32 -16.94 20.00
CA TYR A 437 2.47 -16.12 19.62
C TYR A 437 2.42 -14.72 20.25
N LYS A 438 1.27 -14.30 20.79
CA LYS A 438 1.13 -13.01 21.50
C LYS A 438 2.11 -12.85 22.66
N LYS A 439 2.56 -13.96 23.26
CA LYS A 439 3.60 -13.97 24.31
C LYS A 439 4.90 -13.26 23.89
N TYR A 440 5.31 -13.36 22.62
CA TYR A 440 6.53 -12.71 22.15
C TYR A 440 6.38 -11.19 22.12
N TYR A 441 5.18 -10.70 21.83
CA TYR A 441 4.87 -9.28 21.95
C TYR A 441 4.76 -8.88 23.43
N TYR A 442 4.12 -9.70 24.27
CA TYR A 442 3.94 -9.42 25.71
C TYR A 442 5.27 -9.27 26.44
N GLU A 443 6.24 -10.13 26.15
CA GLU A 443 7.60 -10.03 26.69
C GLU A 443 8.23 -8.64 26.44
N ARG A 444 7.97 -8.01 25.28
CA ARG A 444 8.54 -6.70 24.90
C ARG A 444 7.88 -5.52 25.59
N ILE A 445 6.61 -5.66 25.96
CA ILE A 445 5.89 -4.68 26.77
C ILE A 445 5.94 -5.01 28.26
N ALA A 446 6.91 -5.83 28.69
CA ALA A 446 7.07 -6.28 30.07
C ALA A 446 5.80 -6.95 30.67
N ASN A 447 5.00 -7.59 29.81
CA ASN A 447 3.69 -8.16 30.11
C ASN A 447 2.65 -7.15 30.67
N ASP A 448 2.89 -5.85 30.50
CA ASP A 448 1.93 -4.80 30.86
C ASP A 448 0.97 -4.52 29.70
N LEU A 449 -0.13 -5.28 29.67
CA LEU A 449 -1.19 -5.17 28.66
C LEU A 449 -1.95 -3.83 28.75
N GLY A 450 -1.98 -3.19 29.93
CA GLY A 450 -2.85 -2.05 30.20
C GLY A 450 -4.34 -2.36 29.99
N ASP A 451 -5.17 -1.30 29.94
CA ASP A 451 -6.57 -1.41 29.51
C ASP A 451 -6.67 -1.27 27.99
N PHE A 452 -6.95 -2.38 27.33
CA PHE A 452 -7.13 -2.44 25.88
C PHE A 452 -8.62 -2.53 25.46
N GLY A 453 -9.55 -2.55 26.43
CA GLY A 453 -10.99 -2.67 26.19
C GLY A 453 -11.45 -4.03 25.65
N ASP A 454 -12.76 -4.17 25.43
CA ASP A 454 -13.36 -5.42 24.95
C ASP A 454 -13.03 -5.71 23.47
N VAL A 455 -12.69 -6.96 23.17
CA VAL A 455 -12.40 -7.48 21.82
C VAL A 455 -13.36 -8.60 21.40
N SER A 456 -14.40 -8.89 22.20
CA SER A 456 -15.34 -9.99 21.97
C SER A 456 -15.97 -9.98 20.57
N ASP A 457 -16.35 -8.81 20.06
CA ASP A 457 -16.94 -8.72 18.71
C ASP A 457 -15.93 -9.03 17.60
N ARG A 458 -14.63 -8.75 17.83
CA ARG A 458 -13.57 -9.09 16.88
C ARG A 458 -13.32 -10.60 16.87
N LEU A 459 -13.33 -11.24 18.04
CA LEU A 459 -13.25 -12.70 18.18
C LEU A 459 -14.44 -13.41 17.49
N LYS A 460 -15.67 -12.90 17.65
CA LYS A 460 -16.86 -13.44 16.95
C LYS A 460 -16.73 -13.37 15.43
N ILE A 461 -16.13 -12.30 14.88
CA ILE A 461 -15.87 -12.21 13.44
C ILE A 461 -14.89 -13.31 13.02
N ARG A 462 -13.80 -13.47 13.78
CA ARG A 462 -12.78 -14.50 13.51
C ARG A 462 -13.38 -15.91 13.51
N GLU A 463 -14.26 -16.21 14.47
CA GLU A 463 -14.98 -17.47 14.57
C GLU A 463 -15.96 -17.67 13.41
N ARG A 464 -16.82 -16.66 13.15
CA ARG A 464 -17.83 -16.69 12.08
C ARG A 464 -17.22 -16.94 10.70
N LEU A 465 -16.10 -16.30 10.40
CA LEU A 465 -15.39 -16.44 9.13
C LEU A 465 -14.50 -17.70 9.08
N LYS A 466 -14.42 -18.47 10.18
CA LYS A 466 -13.57 -19.66 10.30
C LYS A 466 -12.12 -19.37 9.92
N CYS A 467 -11.60 -18.25 10.42
CA CYS A 467 -10.26 -17.82 10.08
C CYS A 467 -9.22 -18.84 10.58
N LYS A 468 -8.14 -18.98 9.82
CA LYS A 468 -6.99 -19.82 10.16
C LYS A 468 -6.26 -19.29 11.40
N SER A 469 -5.40 -20.13 11.97
CA SER A 469 -4.55 -19.73 13.10
C SER A 469 -3.39 -18.85 12.65
N PHE A 470 -2.77 -18.16 13.60
CA PHE A 470 -1.54 -17.42 13.36
C PHE A 470 -0.37 -18.35 13.03
N LYS A 471 -0.37 -19.58 13.57
CA LYS A 471 0.57 -20.62 13.15
C LYS A 471 0.47 -20.90 11.65
N TRP A 472 -0.76 -21.05 11.13
CA TRP A 472 -0.98 -21.22 9.69
C TRP A 472 -0.46 -20.02 8.90
N PHE A 473 -0.69 -18.80 9.38
CA PHE A 473 -0.16 -17.58 8.74
C PHE A 473 1.37 -17.62 8.64
N LEU A 474 2.07 -17.93 9.72
CA LEU A 474 3.54 -18.06 9.70
C LEU A 474 4.01 -19.19 8.78
N GLU A 475 3.35 -20.35 8.78
CA GLU A 475 3.79 -21.48 7.95
C GLU A 475 3.50 -21.31 6.45
N ASN A 476 2.45 -20.57 6.09
CA ASN A 476 1.94 -20.53 4.71
C ASN A 476 2.13 -19.18 4.02
N VAL A 477 2.03 -18.09 4.78
CA VAL A 477 2.10 -16.72 4.26
C VAL A 477 3.48 -16.12 4.51
N TYR A 478 4.02 -16.27 5.72
CA TYR A 478 5.29 -15.64 6.10
C TYR A 478 6.29 -16.59 6.79
N PRO A 479 6.73 -17.66 6.12
CA PRO A 479 7.65 -18.65 6.69
C PRO A 479 9.05 -18.10 6.96
N GLU A 480 9.41 -16.97 6.35
CA GLU A 480 10.65 -16.26 6.58
C GLU A 480 10.66 -15.49 7.91
N GLN A 481 9.49 -15.28 8.54
CA GLN A 481 9.42 -14.60 9.83
C GLN A 481 10.11 -15.41 10.91
N PHE A 482 11.14 -14.82 11.50
CA PHE A 482 11.86 -15.46 12.59
C PHE A 482 10.99 -15.52 13.86
N VAL A 483 10.71 -16.73 14.36
CA VAL A 483 9.98 -16.95 15.61
C VAL A 483 10.98 -17.22 16.75
N PRO A 484 11.04 -16.39 17.82
CA PRO A 484 12.04 -16.54 18.89
C PRO A 484 12.06 -17.91 19.57
N GLY A 485 10.90 -18.54 19.73
CA GLY A 485 10.78 -19.87 20.33
C GLY A 485 11.35 -21.01 19.48
N GLU A 486 11.62 -20.77 18.21
CA GLU A 486 12.16 -21.77 17.28
C GLU A 486 13.68 -21.65 17.08
N SER A 487 14.32 -20.75 17.84
CA SER A 487 15.77 -20.54 17.79
C SER A 487 16.56 -21.80 18.15
N LEU A 488 17.63 -22.09 17.40
CA LEU A 488 18.50 -23.25 17.67
C LEU A 488 19.32 -23.07 18.96
N TYR A 489 19.75 -21.85 19.22
CA TYR A 489 20.51 -21.42 20.39
C TYR A 489 19.96 -20.07 20.87
N PHE A 490 20.06 -19.81 22.17
CA PHE A 490 19.53 -18.58 22.75
C PHE A 490 20.29 -18.12 23.99
N GLY A 491 20.12 -16.84 24.33
CA GLY A 491 20.72 -16.24 25.52
C GLY A 491 22.05 -15.57 25.22
N GLU A 492 22.82 -15.35 26.27
CA GLU A 492 24.17 -14.79 26.17
C GLU A 492 25.15 -15.74 25.49
N ILE A 493 26.04 -15.17 24.69
CA ILE A 493 27.18 -15.86 24.09
C ILE A 493 28.40 -15.51 24.95
N ARG A 494 28.75 -16.40 25.87
CA ARG A 494 29.79 -16.16 26.88
C ARG A 494 31.13 -16.71 26.42
N SER A 495 32.22 -15.95 26.57
CA SER A 495 33.57 -16.45 26.22
C SER A 495 34.01 -17.55 27.20
N ARG A 496 34.67 -18.60 26.69
CA ARG A 496 35.35 -19.59 27.54
C ARG A 496 36.75 -19.15 27.94
N GLY A 497 37.42 -18.35 27.11
CA GLY A 497 38.73 -17.76 27.43
C GLY A 497 38.67 -16.67 28.51
N LYS A 498 37.54 -15.94 28.60
CA LYS A 498 37.26 -14.95 29.65
C LYS A 498 35.82 -15.11 30.14
N THR A 499 35.62 -15.92 31.17
CA THR A 499 34.29 -16.40 31.59
C THR A 499 33.35 -15.31 32.13
N ASN A 500 33.87 -14.12 32.42
CA ASN A 500 33.10 -12.94 32.82
C ASN A 500 32.73 -12.03 31.63
N ILE A 501 33.14 -12.35 30.40
CA ILE A 501 32.90 -11.53 29.20
C ILE A 501 31.92 -12.24 28.26
N CYS A 502 30.91 -11.49 27.82
CA CYS A 502 29.88 -11.90 26.90
C CYS A 502 29.94 -11.04 25.62
N VAL A 503 29.44 -11.60 24.52
CA VAL A 503 29.17 -10.84 23.30
C VAL A 503 28.09 -9.81 23.59
N ASP A 504 28.28 -8.58 23.12
CA ASP A 504 27.41 -7.46 23.37
C ASP A 504 27.22 -6.62 22.10
N SER A 505 25.95 -6.34 21.75
CA SER A 505 25.60 -5.55 20.57
C SER A 505 25.75 -4.04 20.76
N GLN A 506 26.10 -3.60 21.98
CA GLN A 506 25.97 -2.23 22.47
C GLN A 506 24.50 -1.75 22.46
N GLU A 507 24.25 -0.59 23.05
CA GLU A 507 22.95 0.08 22.94
C GLU A 507 22.67 0.39 21.46
N ILE A 508 21.44 0.13 21.01
CA ILE A 508 21.00 0.39 19.64
C ILE A 508 20.93 1.91 19.47
N ASP A 509 21.87 2.47 18.69
CA ASP A 509 21.65 3.75 18.01
C ASP A 509 21.62 3.47 16.51
N ASP A 510 21.10 4.42 15.73
CA ASP A 510 21.13 4.38 14.27
C ASP A 510 22.58 4.24 13.76
N GLY A 511 22.96 3.03 13.32
CA GLY A 511 24.22 2.75 12.63
C GLY A 511 24.77 1.32 12.80
N ASP A 512 25.67 0.94 11.90
CA ASP A 512 26.37 -0.35 11.93
C ASP A 512 27.44 -0.34 13.04
N LYS A 513 27.06 -0.78 14.25
CA LYS A 513 27.98 -0.83 15.40
C LYS A 513 28.78 -2.13 15.40
N PRO A 514 30.09 -2.07 15.75
CA PRO A 514 30.86 -3.29 15.94
C PRO A 514 30.33 -4.07 17.15
N ILE A 515 30.34 -5.39 17.03
CA ILE A 515 30.11 -6.28 18.17
C ILE A 515 31.33 -6.22 19.08
N ILE A 516 31.10 -6.20 20.39
CA ILE A 516 32.15 -6.11 21.40
C ILE A 516 32.03 -7.23 22.45
N GLY A 517 33.10 -7.40 23.22
CA GLY A 517 33.03 -8.07 24.51
C GLY A 517 32.65 -7.06 25.61
N TYR A 518 31.79 -7.48 26.52
CA TYR A 518 31.41 -6.69 27.70
C TYR A 518 31.17 -7.62 28.90
N PRO A 519 31.34 -7.15 30.16
CA PRO A 519 30.98 -7.94 31.33
C PRO A 519 29.58 -8.55 31.23
N CYS A 520 29.47 -9.86 31.46
CA CYS A 520 28.19 -10.56 31.43
C CYS A 520 27.29 -10.03 32.56
N HIS A 521 26.14 -9.45 32.22
CA HIS A 521 25.23 -8.87 33.22
C HIS A 521 23.97 -9.71 33.47
N GLY A 522 23.64 -10.68 32.61
CA GLY A 522 22.50 -11.57 32.79
C GLY A 522 21.12 -10.89 32.69
N GLN A 523 21.07 -9.64 32.22
CA GLN A 523 19.84 -8.85 32.10
C GLN A 523 19.20 -8.97 30.70
N ALA A 524 19.62 -9.97 29.91
CA ALA A 524 19.28 -10.08 28.50
C ALA A 524 19.69 -8.84 27.69
N GLY A 525 18.73 -8.09 27.13
CA GLY A 525 18.98 -6.82 26.44
C GLY A 525 19.95 -6.95 25.26
N ASN A 526 21.00 -6.13 25.26
CA ASN A 526 22.11 -6.10 24.30
C ASN A 526 23.02 -7.35 24.33
N GLN A 527 22.88 -8.22 25.33
CA GLN A 527 23.61 -9.49 25.42
C GLN A 527 22.75 -10.72 25.10
N TYR A 528 21.52 -10.56 24.63
CA TYR A 528 20.63 -11.68 24.33
C TYR A 528 20.53 -11.94 22.83
N PHE A 529 21.09 -13.07 22.39
CA PHE A 529 21.13 -13.46 20.98
C PHE A 529 20.34 -14.74 20.73
N LEU A 530 19.88 -14.91 19.49
CA LEU A 530 19.09 -16.04 19.03
C LEU A 530 19.63 -16.56 17.70
N MET A 531 19.91 -17.86 17.60
CA MET A 531 20.25 -18.47 16.30
C MET A 531 18.98 -18.83 15.53
N SER A 532 18.80 -18.32 14.32
CA SER A 532 17.70 -18.71 13.43
C SER A 532 17.92 -20.10 12.81
N LYS A 533 16.85 -20.69 12.26
CA LYS A 533 16.93 -21.94 11.47
C LYS A 533 17.69 -21.75 10.15
N THR A 534 17.82 -20.51 9.68
CA THR A 534 18.60 -20.11 8.50
C THR A 534 20.04 -19.73 8.86
N PHE A 535 20.49 -20.03 10.09
CA PHE A 535 21.86 -19.84 10.55
C PHE A 535 22.31 -18.38 10.70
N GLU A 536 21.38 -17.48 11.05
CA GLU A 536 21.68 -16.10 11.43
C GLU A 536 21.75 -15.97 12.95
N ILE A 537 22.73 -15.22 13.49
CA ILE A 537 22.75 -14.84 14.91
C ILE A 537 22.06 -13.50 15.06
N ARG A 538 20.87 -13.52 15.68
CA ARG A 538 19.92 -12.42 15.68
C ARG A 538 19.78 -11.79 17.05
N ARG A 539 19.54 -10.49 17.04
CA ARG A 539 18.92 -9.70 18.10
C ARG A 539 17.82 -8.87 17.45
N GLU A 540 16.61 -9.40 17.52
CA GLU A 540 15.42 -8.85 16.84
C GLU A 540 15.59 -8.78 15.31
N ASP A 541 15.57 -7.58 14.73
CA ASP A 541 15.76 -7.27 13.31
C ASP A 541 17.23 -7.07 12.93
N LYS A 542 18.15 -7.11 13.92
CA LYS A 542 19.59 -7.02 13.70
C LYS A 542 20.27 -8.38 13.78
N CYS A 543 21.22 -8.59 12.88
CA CYS A 543 21.99 -9.81 12.71
C CYS A 543 23.49 -9.49 12.83
N LEU A 544 24.26 -10.45 13.35
CA LEU A 544 25.72 -10.39 13.25
C LEU A 544 26.12 -10.55 11.79
N ASP A 545 26.84 -9.56 11.27
CA ASP A 545 27.28 -9.49 9.88
C ASP A 545 28.81 -9.38 9.81
N TYR A 546 29.39 -10.11 8.87
CA TYR A 546 30.79 -10.03 8.51
C TYR A 546 30.97 -10.00 6.99
N ALA A 547 31.12 -8.78 6.45
CA ALA A 547 31.29 -8.54 5.01
C ALA A 547 32.61 -9.05 4.38
N GLY A 548 33.54 -9.55 5.18
CA GLY A 548 34.86 -9.95 4.70
C GLY A 548 35.76 -8.77 4.30
N GLY A 549 37.05 -9.06 4.08
CA GLY A 549 38.03 -8.10 3.58
C GLY A 549 39.37 -8.12 4.31
N GLN A 550 40.46 -8.17 3.53
CA GLN A 550 41.66 -7.39 3.85
C GLN A 550 41.31 -5.96 3.45
N SER A 551 40.94 -5.10 4.40
CA SER A 551 40.94 -3.67 4.12
C SER A 551 42.38 -3.30 3.77
N GLY A 552 42.63 -2.78 2.56
CA GLY A 552 43.95 -2.26 2.12
C GLY A 552 44.51 -1.11 2.97
N LEU A 553 43.94 -0.90 4.16
CA LEU A 553 44.20 0.14 5.15
C LEU A 553 44.36 -0.43 6.58
N GLY A 554 44.51 -1.75 6.75
CA GLY A 554 44.81 -2.35 8.07
C GLY A 554 43.68 -2.28 9.11
N GLN A 555 42.44 -2.03 8.67
CA GLN A 555 41.27 -2.03 9.56
C GLN A 555 40.94 -3.46 10.04
N PRO A 556 40.56 -3.65 11.31
CA PRO A 556 40.30 -4.97 11.89
C PRO A 556 39.08 -5.65 11.25
N LYS A 557 39.17 -6.98 11.08
CA LYS A 557 38.10 -7.87 10.63
C LYS A 557 36.98 -7.95 11.69
N LYS A 558 36.21 -6.88 11.85
CA LYS A 558 35.18 -6.77 12.89
C LYS A 558 33.86 -7.36 12.43
N VAL A 559 33.14 -7.97 13.37
CA VAL A 559 31.74 -8.33 13.23
C VAL A 559 30.92 -7.09 13.58
N VAL A 560 29.88 -6.80 12.80
CA VAL A 560 28.99 -5.66 13.04
C VAL A 560 27.55 -6.13 13.23
N SER A 561 26.74 -5.30 13.88
CA SER A 561 25.29 -5.46 13.93
C SER A 561 24.69 -4.80 12.69
N PHE A 562 24.13 -5.59 11.78
CA PHE A 562 23.50 -5.12 10.54
C PHE A 562 22.04 -5.57 10.46
N SER A 563 21.22 -4.98 9.58
CA SER A 563 19.84 -5.45 9.38
C SER A 563 19.82 -6.89 8.86
N CYS A 564 19.00 -7.74 9.48
CA CYS A 564 18.80 -9.12 9.06
C CYS A 564 18.19 -9.17 7.66
N HIS A 565 18.83 -9.88 6.72
CA HIS A 565 18.35 -9.97 5.35
C HIS A 565 18.03 -11.40 4.89
N SER A 566 18.35 -12.43 5.67
CA SER A 566 18.00 -13.84 5.38
C SER A 566 18.52 -14.36 4.03
N MET A 567 19.53 -13.69 3.47
CA MET A 567 20.22 -14.08 2.23
C MET A 567 21.49 -14.91 2.49
N GLN A 568 21.71 -15.35 3.74
CA GLN A 568 22.91 -16.06 4.15
C GLN A 568 24.19 -15.22 3.89
N GLY A 569 25.27 -15.84 3.38
CA GLY A 569 26.51 -15.14 3.05
C GLY A 569 27.16 -14.50 4.29
N ASN A 570 27.19 -13.17 4.33
CA ASN A 570 27.82 -12.38 5.40
C ASN A 570 27.10 -12.49 6.76
N GLN A 571 25.89 -13.05 6.80
CA GLN A 571 25.12 -13.28 8.02
C GLN A 571 24.95 -14.77 8.35
N MET A 572 25.71 -15.65 7.70
CA MET A 572 25.61 -17.09 7.90
C MET A 572 26.67 -17.62 8.87
N TRP A 573 26.21 -18.26 9.94
CA TRP A 573 27.01 -18.71 11.08
C TRP A 573 26.73 -20.17 11.45
N ALA A 574 27.77 -20.94 11.67
CA ALA A 574 27.69 -22.26 12.28
C ALA A 574 28.23 -22.20 13.72
N TYR A 575 27.49 -22.78 14.66
CA TYR A 575 27.97 -22.99 16.03
C TYR A 575 28.28 -24.47 16.25
N GLU A 576 29.57 -24.81 16.17
CA GLU A 576 30.08 -26.18 16.18
C GLU A 576 31.34 -26.27 17.04
N ASN A 577 31.46 -27.33 17.85
CA ASN A 577 32.61 -27.52 18.75
C ASN A 577 32.89 -26.29 19.63
N ASP A 578 31.82 -25.63 20.10
CA ASP A 578 31.83 -24.38 20.86
C ASP A 578 32.44 -23.17 20.12
N MET A 579 32.59 -23.22 18.79
CA MET A 579 33.13 -22.12 17.99
C MET A 579 32.04 -21.53 17.10
N LEU A 580 32.04 -20.21 16.95
CA LEU A 580 31.17 -19.49 16.03
C LEU A 580 31.93 -19.26 14.73
N ARG A 581 31.68 -20.14 13.75
CA ARG A 581 32.32 -20.15 12.44
C ARG A 581 31.43 -19.43 11.43
N HIS A 582 31.99 -18.45 10.74
CA HIS A 582 31.30 -17.74 9.67
C HIS A 582 31.44 -18.48 8.32
N ALA A 583 30.52 -18.25 7.38
CA ALA A 583 30.57 -18.84 6.03
C ALA A 583 31.87 -18.56 5.26
N SER A 584 32.60 -17.49 5.61
CA SER A 584 33.93 -17.17 5.06
C SER A 584 35.03 -18.14 5.51
N GLY A 585 34.76 -19.02 6.48
CA GLY A 585 35.71 -19.97 7.05
C GLY A 585 36.49 -19.46 8.26
N PHE A 586 36.35 -18.18 8.62
CA PHE A 586 36.93 -17.61 9.85
C PHE A 586 36.03 -17.87 11.07
N CYS A 587 36.63 -17.81 12.26
CA CYS A 587 35.95 -17.95 13.54
C CYS A 587 35.95 -16.62 14.31
N MET A 588 34.87 -16.37 15.05
CA MET A 588 34.78 -15.20 15.94
C MET A 588 35.65 -15.42 17.19
N GLU A 589 36.49 -14.44 17.48
CA GLU A 589 37.48 -14.46 18.56
C GLU A 589 37.35 -13.22 19.44
N LEU A 590 37.37 -13.42 20.76
CA LEU A 590 37.56 -12.35 21.73
C LEU A 590 39.06 -12.03 21.87
N SER A 591 39.42 -10.76 21.92
CA SER A 591 40.82 -10.37 22.14
C SER A 591 41.39 -10.97 23.43
N SER A 592 42.55 -11.62 23.33
CA SER A 592 43.30 -12.03 24.52
C SER A 592 43.88 -10.83 25.27
N LYS A 593 44.14 -9.71 24.56
CA LYS A 593 44.81 -8.51 25.09
C LYS A 593 43.88 -7.55 25.85
N ASN A 594 42.59 -7.54 25.52
CA ASN A 594 41.60 -6.67 26.15
C ASN A 594 40.22 -7.34 26.16
N ASP A 595 39.27 -6.79 26.91
CA ASP A 595 37.95 -7.43 27.10
C ASP A 595 36.91 -6.95 26.09
N LYS A 596 37.27 -6.01 25.21
CA LYS A 596 36.32 -5.28 24.36
C LYS A 596 36.33 -5.75 22.90
N ASP A 597 37.50 -6.02 22.34
CA ASP A 597 37.61 -6.26 20.90
C ASP A 597 37.17 -7.68 20.55
N VAL A 598 36.23 -7.78 19.61
CA VAL A 598 35.81 -9.02 18.95
C VAL A 598 36.15 -8.91 17.46
N TYR A 599 36.79 -9.92 16.91
CA TYR A 599 37.24 -9.94 15.52
C TYR A 599 37.17 -11.35 14.92
N MET A 600 37.35 -11.44 13.61
CA MET A 600 37.40 -12.70 12.87
C MET A 600 38.85 -13.12 12.60
N SER A 601 39.20 -14.35 12.96
CA SER A 601 40.53 -14.95 12.80
C SER A 601 40.44 -16.38 12.27
N ASN A 602 41.57 -17.00 11.93
CA ASN A 602 41.60 -18.40 11.50
C ASN A 602 41.05 -19.29 12.62
N CYS A 603 40.22 -20.27 12.26
CA CYS A 603 39.66 -21.19 13.24
C CYS A 603 40.74 -22.09 13.86
N GLU A 604 40.95 -21.97 15.17
CA GLU A 604 41.95 -22.69 15.95
C GLU A 604 41.25 -23.48 17.08
N PRO A 605 41.07 -24.81 16.94
CA PRO A 605 40.30 -25.60 17.90
C PRO A 605 40.76 -25.55 19.36
N ASN A 606 42.03 -25.24 19.60
CA ASN A 606 42.63 -25.15 20.94
C ASN A 606 42.59 -23.73 21.52
N ASN A 607 42.26 -22.71 20.73
CA ASN A 607 42.23 -21.32 21.17
C ASN A 607 40.97 -21.07 22.01
N GLN A 608 41.14 -20.92 23.33
CA GLN A 608 40.03 -20.70 24.27
C GLN A 608 39.27 -19.38 24.01
N TYR A 609 39.89 -18.40 23.37
CA TYR A 609 39.25 -17.13 23.03
C TYR A 609 38.33 -17.20 21.80
N GLN A 610 38.40 -18.30 21.03
CA GLN A 610 37.44 -18.64 19.98
C GLN A 610 36.33 -19.58 20.46
N LYS A 611 36.40 -20.00 21.72
CA LYS A 611 35.41 -20.88 22.34
C LYS A 611 34.38 -20.06 23.08
N TRP A 612 33.12 -20.38 22.81
CA TRP A 612 31.95 -19.70 23.34
C TRP A 612 31.02 -20.72 24.00
N PHE A 613 30.45 -20.36 25.14
CA PHE A 613 29.30 -21.04 25.71
C PHE A 613 28.03 -20.36 25.22
N TRP A 614 27.15 -21.13 24.58
CA TRP A 614 25.84 -20.66 24.18
C TRP A 614 24.80 -21.75 24.35
N LYS A 615 23.66 -21.40 24.96
CA LYS A 615 22.67 -22.39 25.38
C LYS A 615 21.91 -22.91 24.18
N LYS A 616 22.00 -24.23 23.94
CA LYS A 616 21.19 -24.93 22.93
C LYS A 616 19.73 -24.97 23.36
N ARG A 617 18.82 -24.68 22.44
CA ARG A 617 17.40 -24.92 22.67
C ARG A 617 17.11 -26.40 22.47
N ILE A 618 16.65 -27.05 23.54
CA ILE A 618 16.15 -28.43 23.47
C ILE A 618 14.66 -28.30 23.16
N ASN A 619 14.27 -28.54 21.92
CA ASN A 619 12.86 -28.62 21.56
C ASN A 619 12.31 -29.92 22.13
N ASN A 620 11.61 -29.87 23.26
CA ASN A 620 10.77 -30.98 23.70
C ASN A 620 9.55 -31.05 22.77
N SER A 621 9.72 -31.62 21.59
CA SER A 621 8.63 -32.01 20.71
C SER A 621 7.98 -33.30 21.24
N THR A 622 7.38 -33.21 22.43
CA THR A 622 6.48 -34.23 23.00
C THR A 622 5.44 -33.54 23.88
N HIS A 623 4.47 -32.88 23.26
CA HIS A 623 3.12 -32.87 23.78
C HIS A 623 2.20 -33.21 22.60
N SER A 624 1.92 -34.52 22.54
CA SER A 624 0.83 -35.17 21.82
C SER A 624 -0.53 -34.57 22.18
#